data_AF-A0A946UNY1-F1
#
_entry.id   AF-A0A946UNY1-F1
#
_cell.length_a   1.000
_cell.length_b   1.000
_cell.length_c   1.000
_cell.angle_alpha   90.00
_cell.angle_beta   90.00
_cell.angle_gamma   90.00
#
_symmetry.space_group_name_H-M   'P 1'
#
loop_
_entity.id
_entity.type
_entity.pdbx_description
1 polymer ?
#
loop_
_entity_poly.entity_id
_entity_poly.type
_entity_poly.pdbx_seq_one_letter_code
_entity_poly.pdbx_strand_id
1 'polypeptide(L)'
;MGDALSSLLAFIVAISVLVAVHEYGHYIVGRWTGMKVLRFSIGFGKPLWTWIGKGNDRTEYCVAAIPVGGYVRFLDSREGPIDPEDDGRAFNQRPIAARIAVLLAGPMFNFLFAIFAYWLLFVYGVPAIKPAIGDVVPDSYASVAGLERGDRIIAVGDVATPDWEAALVSMLDQMTDDGRVPMRLESENGRQRTVVIDVGEDKTRLTEPGLLFDGLGFSPWQAPVMISETSDGGRALEAGLKAGDRLLMIDGKEIRQTSDVSAALQPKAEQTVTLEVERDGRVMTLDAVPEARDVDGQMLGFLGVTVSSDWGELAYMRKYGLIESVSRATARMWS
;
A
#
# COMPACT_ATOMS: atom_id res chain seq x y z
N MET A 1 16.31 -14.60 -6.51
CA MET A 1 15.94 -14.76 -7.94
C MET A 1 14.43 -14.95 -8.16
N GLY A 2 13.72 -15.73 -7.33
CA GLY A 2 12.26 -15.95 -7.46
C GLY A 2 11.41 -14.69 -7.28
N ASP A 3 11.78 -13.82 -6.35
CA ASP A 3 11.02 -12.59 -6.05
C ASP A 3 11.14 -11.53 -7.14
N ALA A 4 12.31 -11.41 -7.78
CA ALA A 4 12.52 -10.49 -8.88
C ALA A 4 11.75 -10.92 -10.14
N LEU A 5 11.76 -12.22 -10.46
CA LEU A 5 11.03 -12.75 -11.61
C LEU A 5 9.50 -12.65 -11.40
N SER A 6 9.01 -12.98 -10.21
CA SER A 6 7.59 -12.85 -9.88
C SER A 6 7.13 -11.40 -9.91
N SER A 7 7.92 -10.47 -9.35
CA SER A 7 7.64 -9.03 -9.42
C SER A 7 7.62 -8.51 -10.86
N LEU A 8 8.58 -8.93 -11.69
CA LEU A 8 8.63 -8.57 -13.11
C LEU A 8 7.41 -9.10 -13.87
N LEU A 9 7.04 -10.37 -13.65
CA LEU A 9 5.86 -10.97 -14.27
C LEU A 9 4.58 -10.25 -13.82
N ALA A 10 4.42 -9.98 -12.53
CA ALA A 10 3.28 -9.24 -11.98
C ALA A 10 3.20 -7.82 -12.58
N PHE A 11 4.33 -7.13 -12.71
CA PHE A 11 4.42 -5.83 -13.35
C PHE A 11 3.99 -5.87 -14.81
N ILE A 12 4.49 -6.85 -15.59
CA ILE A 12 4.09 -7.04 -16.98
C ILE A 12 2.58 -7.26 -17.07
N VAL A 13 2.02 -8.13 -16.24
CA VAL A 13 0.57 -8.40 -16.21
C VAL A 13 -0.21 -7.12 -15.88
N ALA A 14 0.20 -6.38 -14.85
CA ALA A 14 -0.47 -5.15 -14.44
C ALA A 14 -0.50 -4.11 -15.57
N ILE A 15 0.63 -3.86 -16.22
CA ILE A 15 0.71 -2.93 -17.37
C ILE A 15 -0.11 -3.43 -18.55
N SER A 16 -0.08 -4.73 -18.83
CA SER A 16 -0.84 -5.32 -19.94
C SER A 16 -2.34 -5.11 -19.75
N VAL A 17 -2.85 -5.32 -18.54
CA VAL A 17 -4.27 -5.10 -18.20
C VAL A 17 -4.61 -3.62 -18.31
N LEU A 18 -3.78 -2.73 -17.75
CA LEU A 18 -4.01 -1.28 -17.80
C LEU A 18 -4.07 -0.76 -19.23
N VAL A 19 -3.12 -1.18 -20.09
CA VAL A 19 -3.14 -0.77 -21.50
C VAL A 19 -4.29 -1.43 -22.26
N ALA A 20 -4.61 -2.71 -22.02
CA ALA A 20 -5.74 -3.36 -22.67
C ALA A 20 -7.06 -2.62 -22.39
N VAL A 21 -7.28 -2.14 -21.16
CA VAL A 21 -8.46 -1.35 -20.81
C VAL A 21 -8.42 0.05 -21.45
N HIS A 22 -7.26 0.68 -21.52
CA HIS A 22 -7.05 1.94 -22.23
C HIS A 22 -7.45 1.83 -23.72
N GLU A 23 -6.88 0.85 -24.41
CA GLU A 23 -7.17 0.58 -25.82
C GLU A 23 -8.63 0.18 -26.01
N TYR A 24 -9.20 -0.58 -25.06
CA TYR A 24 -10.62 -0.93 -25.10
C TYR A 24 -11.52 0.31 -25.06
N GLY A 25 -11.13 1.35 -24.31
CA GLY A 25 -11.80 2.65 -24.31
C GLY A 25 -11.82 3.30 -25.69
N HIS A 26 -10.65 3.41 -26.34
CA HIS A 26 -10.56 3.91 -27.72
C HIS A 26 -11.43 3.08 -28.68
N TYR A 27 -11.35 1.75 -28.58
CA TYR A 27 -12.09 0.81 -29.40
C TYR A 27 -13.60 1.01 -29.28
N ILE A 28 -14.14 0.98 -28.06
CA ILE A 28 -15.59 0.97 -27.85
C ILE A 28 -16.21 2.32 -28.20
N VAL A 29 -15.56 3.43 -27.81
CA VAL A 29 -16.03 4.78 -28.14
C VAL A 29 -15.91 5.06 -29.64
N GLY A 30 -14.87 4.56 -30.30
CA GLY A 30 -14.75 4.63 -31.75
C GLY A 30 -15.91 3.92 -32.46
N ARG A 31 -16.28 2.73 -31.99
CA ARG A 31 -17.45 2.01 -32.53
C ARG A 31 -18.77 2.71 -32.24
N TRP A 32 -18.97 3.24 -31.03
CA TRP A 32 -20.18 4.02 -30.69
C TRP A 32 -20.33 5.31 -31.49
N THR A 33 -19.22 5.94 -31.87
CA THR A 33 -19.22 7.13 -32.74
C THR A 33 -19.29 6.77 -34.24
N GLY A 34 -19.41 5.48 -34.57
CA GLY A 34 -19.58 4.96 -35.92
C GLY A 34 -18.28 4.79 -36.71
N MET A 35 -17.12 5.02 -36.11
CA MET A 35 -15.83 4.79 -36.78
C MET A 35 -15.63 3.30 -37.05
N LYS A 36 -15.11 2.97 -38.23
CA LYS A 36 -14.72 1.58 -38.53
C LYS A 36 -13.37 1.28 -37.88
N VAL A 37 -13.33 0.22 -37.07
CA VAL A 37 -12.10 -0.28 -36.46
C VAL A 37 -11.58 -1.46 -37.27
N LEU A 38 -10.37 -1.30 -37.81
CA LEU A 38 -9.70 -2.33 -38.62
C LEU A 38 -9.03 -3.36 -37.73
N ARG A 39 -8.30 -2.91 -36.70
CA ARG A 39 -7.56 -3.79 -35.79
C ARG A 39 -7.63 -3.30 -34.35
N PHE A 40 -7.80 -4.25 -33.42
CA PHE A 40 -7.61 -4.07 -31.99
C PHE A 40 -6.46 -4.98 -31.54
N SER A 41 -5.35 -4.40 -31.07
CA SER A 41 -4.17 -5.15 -30.66
C SER A 41 -3.87 -4.95 -29.18
N ILE A 42 -3.71 -6.06 -28.47
CA ILE A 42 -3.07 -6.09 -27.15
C ILE A 42 -1.62 -6.50 -27.37
N GLY A 43 -0.70 -5.62 -26.96
CA GLY A 43 0.72 -5.76 -27.20
C GLY A 43 1.20 -5.27 -28.57
N PHE A 44 2.52 -5.32 -28.76
CA PHE A 44 3.25 -4.96 -29.97
C PHE A 44 4.06 -6.12 -30.56
N GLY A 45 4.55 -5.92 -31.79
CA GLY A 45 5.46 -6.83 -32.46
C GLY A 45 4.75 -7.95 -33.21
N LYS A 46 5.37 -9.14 -33.24
CA LYS A 46 4.83 -10.28 -33.98
C LYS A 46 3.49 -10.73 -33.38
N PRO A 47 2.41 -10.85 -34.18
CA PRO A 47 1.15 -11.42 -33.71
C PRO A 47 1.37 -12.87 -33.28
N LEU A 48 0.99 -13.20 -32.05
CA LEU A 48 0.96 -14.58 -31.55
C LEU A 48 -0.37 -15.24 -31.91
N TRP A 49 -1.45 -14.47 -31.79
CA TRP A 49 -2.79 -14.92 -32.09
C TRP A 49 -3.57 -13.78 -32.74
N THR A 50 -4.19 -14.04 -33.89
CA THR A 50 -5.18 -13.14 -34.48
C THR A 50 -6.51 -13.85 -34.75
N TRP A 51 -7.62 -13.10 -34.64
CA TRP A 51 -8.93 -13.58 -35.08
C TRP A 51 -9.79 -12.44 -35.59
N ILE A 52 -10.70 -12.75 -36.52
CA ILE A 52 -11.60 -11.76 -37.11
C ILE A 52 -12.94 -11.81 -36.39
N GLY A 53 -13.39 -10.64 -35.90
CA GLY A 53 -14.69 -10.48 -35.26
C GLY A 53 -15.86 -10.80 -36.20
N LYS A 54 -16.92 -11.37 -35.64
CA LYS A 54 -18.17 -11.67 -36.37
C LYS A 54 -19.08 -10.45 -36.60
N GLY A 55 -18.70 -9.27 -36.12
CA GLY A 55 -19.48 -8.04 -36.30
C GLY A 55 -19.34 -7.45 -37.70
N ASN A 56 -20.21 -6.49 -38.04
CA ASN A 56 -20.22 -5.81 -39.34
C ASN A 56 -18.86 -5.22 -39.74
N ASP A 57 -18.06 -4.80 -38.75
CA ASP A 57 -16.76 -4.16 -39.00
C ASP A 57 -15.64 -5.15 -39.31
N ARG A 58 -15.87 -6.46 -39.11
CA ARG A 58 -14.88 -7.54 -39.25
C ARG A 58 -13.52 -7.17 -38.63
N THR A 59 -13.54 -6.51 -37.47
CA THR A 59 -12.33 -6.06 -36.77
C THR A 59 -11.41 -7.25 -36.50
N GLU A 60 -10.13 -7.10 -36.84
CA GLU A 60 -9.10 -8.06 -36.50
C GLU A 60 -8.64 -7.82 -35.05
N TYR A 61 -8.82 -8.80 -34.20
CA TYR A 61 -8.28 -8.80 -32.84
C TYR A 61 -6.93 -9.51 -32.85
N CYS A 62 -5.95 -8.93 -32.19
CA CYS A 62 -4.58 -9.41 -32.17
C CYS A 62 -4.03 -9.43 -30.74
N VAL A 63 -3.40 -10.53 -30.36
CA VAL A 63 -2.53 -10.61 -29.18
C VAL A 63 -1.10 -10.79 -29.69
N ALA A 64 -0.25 -9.81 -29.40
CA ALA A 64 1.11 -9.76 -29.91
C ALA A 64 2.14 -10.20 -28.85
N ALA A 65 3.36 -10.51 -29.32
CA ALA A 65 4.40 -11.13 -28.48
C ALA A 65 4.92 -10.23 -27.35
N ILE A 66 4.88 -8.90 -27.53
CA ILE A 66 5.35 -7.94 -26.52
C ILE A 66 4.12 -7.37 -25.81
N PRO A 67 3.85 -7.75 -24.54
CA PRO A 67 2.61 -7.39 -23.87
C PRO A 67 2.59 -5.95 -23.31
N VAL A 68 3.71 -5.24 -23.41
CA VAL A 68 3.88 -3.86 -22.95
C VAL A 68 3.32 -2.88 -23.99
N GLY A 69 1.99 -2.82 -24.09
CA GLY A 69 1.32 -1.86 -24.95
C GLY A 69 0.09 -2.40 -25.68
N GLY A 70 -0.32 -1.69 -26.72
CA GLY A 70 -1.47 -2.02 -27.56
C GLY A 70 -1.77 -0.88 -28.51
N TYR A 71 -2.68 -1.11 -29.45
CA TYR A 71 -3.19 -0.04 -30.31
C TYR A 71 -4.55 -0.40 -30.92
N VAL A 72 -5.35 0.63 -31.17
CA VAL A 72 -6.54 0.57 -32.00
C VAL A 72 -6.28 1.25 -33.35
N ARG A 73 -6.41 0.49 -34.44
CA ARG A 73 -6.31 1.03 -35.79
C ARG A 73 -7.70 1.32 -36.35
N PHE A 74 -7.99 2.59 -36.56
CA PHE A 74 -9.19 3.06 -37.24
C PHE A 74 -8.98 3.12 -38.76
N LEU A 75 -10.07 3.04 -39.52
CA LEU A 75 -10.07 3.37 -40.95
C LEU A 75 -9.73 4.86 -41.12
N ASP A 76 -8.77 5.18 -41.99
CA ASP A 76 -8.40 6.57 -42.32
C ASP A 76 -8.33 6.72 -43.85
N SER A 77 -8.99 7.76 -44.39
CA SER A 77 -9.03 8.01 -45.84
C SER A 77 -7.69 8.44 -46.43
N ARG A 78 -6.68 8.75 -45.59
CA ARG A 78 -5.32 9.11 -46.02
C ARG A 78 -4.44 7.89 -46.26
N GLU A 79 -4.78 6.74 -45.68
CA GLU A 79 -3.98 5.51 -45.78
C GLU A 79 -4.31 4.68 -47.03
N GLY A 80 -5.42 4.96 -47.71
CA GLY A 80 -5.82 4.24 -48.92
C GLY A 80 -7.27 4.52 -49.34
N PRO A 81 -7.71 3.90 -50.45
CA PRO A 81 -9.10 4.00 -50.90
C PRO A 81 -10.06 3.35 -49.90
N ILE A 82 -11.21 3.99 -49.69
CA ILE A 82 -12.28 3.52 -48.80
C ILE A 82 -13.33 2.78 -49.64
N ASP A 83 -13.80 1.64 -49.13
CA ASP A 83 -14.94 0.92 -49.72
C ASP A 83 -16.21 1.79 -49.66
N PRO A 84 -17.03 1.89 -50.72
CA PRO A 84 -18.29 2.62 -50.70
C PRO A 84 -19.20 2.32 -49.51
N GLU A 85 -19.17 1.08 -48.98
CA GLU A 85 -19.95 0.70 -47.79
C GLU A 85 -19.47 1.35 -46.48
N ASP A 86 -18.22 1.83 -46.45
CA ASP A 86 -17.60 2.47 -45.28
C ASP A 86 -17.42 3.98 -45.41
N ASP A 87 -18.02 4.60 -46.42
CA ASP A 87 -17.93 6.05 -46.61
C ASP A 87 -18.55 6.81 -45.40
N GLY A 88 -17.89 7.88 -44.99
CA GLY A 88 -18.21 8.62 -43.77
C GLY A 88 -17.83 7.91 -42.45
N ARG A 89 -17.28 6.70 -42.50
CA ARG A 89 -16.86 5.92 -41.31
C ARG A 89 -15.38 6.03 -40.98
N ALA A 90 -14.59 6.70 -41.81
CA ALA A 90 -13.18 6.93 -41.51
C ALA A 90 -13.00 7.95 -40.38
N PHE A 91 -11.97 7.76 -39.56
CA PHE A 91 -11.63 8.60 -38.41
C PHE A 91 -11.62 10.09 -38.78
N ASN A 92 -10.96 10.43 -39.88
CA ASN A 92 -10.78 11.80 -40.36
C ASN A 92 -12.05 12.41 -40.99
N GLN A 93 -13.04 11.60 -41.38
CA GLN A 93 -14.33 12.05 -41.90
C GLN A 93 -15.35 12.32 -40.78
N ARG A 94 -15.11 11.83 -39.55
CA ARG A 94 -16.00 12.02 -38.42
C ARG A 94 -15.93 13.45 -37.84
N PRO A 95 -17.03 13.94 -37.24
CA PRO A 95 -17.06 15.22 -36.55
C PRO A 95 -15.91 15.35 -35.53
N ILE A 96 -15.41 16.57 -35.34
CA ILE A 96 -14.30 16.83 -34.39
C ILE A 96 -14.64 16.32 -32.99
N ALA A 97 -15.90 16.51 -32.54
CA ALA A 97 -16.37 16.01 -31.25
C ALA A 97 -16.20 14.50 -31.09
N ALA A 98 -16.48 13.72 -32.14
CA ALA A 98 -16.31 12.26 -32.11
C ALA A 98 -14.82 11.87 -32.00
N ARG A 99 -13.94 12.57 -32.72
CA ARG A 99 -12.49 12.34 -32.63
C ARG A 99 -11.92 12.71 -31.27
N ILE A 100 -12.38 13.82 -30.68
CA ILE A 100 -12.01 14.22 -29.32
C ILE A 100 -12.52 13.18 -28.31
N ALA A 101 -13.76 12.71 -28.44
CA ALA A 101 -14.32 11.69 -27.56
C ALA A 101 -13.47 10.40 -27.58
N VAL A 102 -13.05 9.94 -28.77
CA VAL A 102 -12.15 8.79 -28.89
C VAL A 102 -10.80 9.07 -28.24
N LEU A 103 -10.19 10.23 -28.48
CA LEU A 103 -8.90 10.59 -27.88
C LEU A 103 -8.94 10.58 -26.34
N LEU A 104 -10.04 11.07 -25.75
CA LEU A 104 -10.24 11.09 -24.29
C LEU A 104 -10.71 9.74 -23.72
N ALA A 105 -11.21 8.84 -24.57
CA ALA A 105 -11.79 7.58 -24.13
C ALA A 105 -10.79 6.68 -23.42
N GLY A 106 -9.57 6.53 -23.95
CA GLY A 106 -8.53 5.70 -23.33
C GLY A 106 -8.23 6.10 -21.89
N PRO A 107 -7.84 7.37 -21.63
CA PRO A 107 -7.64 7.87 -20.27
C PRO A 107 -8.88 7.71 -19.37
N MET A 108 -10.08 8.03 -19.89
CA MET A 108 -11.33 7.91 -19.13
C MET A 108 -11.60 6.46 -18.68
N PHE A 109 -11.36 5.48 -19.55
CA PHE A 109 -11.54 4.07 -19.21
C PHE A 109 -10.52 3.59 -18.18
N ASN A 110 -9.29 4.10 -18.19
CA ASN A 110 -8.33 3.82 -17.12
C ASN A 110 -8.79 4.39 -15.77
N PHE A 111 -9.36 5.60 -15.76
CA PHE A 111 -9.96 6.16 -14.55
C PHE A 111 -11.12 5.30 -14.03
N LEU A 112 -12.04 4.89 -14.91
CA LEU A 112 -13.14 3.98 -14.55
C LEU A 112 -12.63 2.62 -14.04
N PHE A 113 -11.58 2.09 -14.65
CA PHE A 113 -10.93 0.87 -14.22
C PHE A 113 -10.31 1.00 -12.83
N ALA A 114 -9.66 2.13 -12.53
CA ALA A 114 -9.12 2.40 -11.21
C ALA A 114 -10.23 2.42 -10.15
N ILE A 115 -11.37 3.09 -10.42
CA ILE A 115 -12.54 3.07 -9.52
C ILE A 115 -13.00 1.63 -9.29
N PHE A 116 -13.15 0.85 -10.37
CA PHE A 116 -13.59 -0.54 -10.28
C PHE A 116 -12.61 -1.43 -9.51
N ALA A 117 -11.30 -1.27 -9.73
CA ALA A 117 -10.27 -2.03 -9.06
C ALA A 117 -10.22 -1.71 -7.56
N TYR A 118 -10.27 -0.42 -7.18
CA TYR A 118 -10.37 -0.01 -5.78
C TYR A 118 -11.66 -0.49 -5.13
N TRP A 119 -12.78 -0.43 -5.85
CA TRP A 119 -14.05 -0.96 -5.39
C TRP A 119 -13.95 -2.46 -5.07
N LEU A 120 -13.37 -3.26 -5.98
CA LEU A 120 -13.17 -4.69 -5.78
C LEU A 120 -12.26 -4.96 -4.57
N LEU A 121 -11.19 -4.17 -4.42
CA LEU A 121 -10.25 -4.25 -3.31
C LEU A 121 -10.96 -3.96 -1.97
N PHE A 122 -11.79 -2.92 -1.90
CA PHE A 122 -12.56 -2.59 -0.70
C PHE A 122 -13.64 -3.64 -0.36
N VAL A 123 -14.24 -4.28 -1.36
CA VAL A 123 -15.18 -5.39 -1.17
C VAL A 123 -14.46 -6.64 -0.64
N TYR A 124 -13.30 -6.97 -1.21
CA TYR A 124 -12.47 -8.10 -0.74
C TYR A 124 -11.94 -7.87 0.68
N GLY A 125 -11.56 -6.62 0.94
CA GLY A 125 -11.06 -6.11 2.20
C GLY A 125 -9.60 -5.69 2.10
N VAL A 126 -9.25 -4.68 2.89
CA VAL A 126 -7.88 -4.15 2.99
C VAL A 126 -7.34 -4.43 4.38
N PRO A 127 -6.08 -4.86 4.51
CA PRO A 127 -5.41 -4.92 5.80
C PRO A 127 -5.41 -3.54 6.45
N ALA A 128 -5.90 -3.46 7.68
CA ALA A 128 -5.94 -2.24 8.48
C ALA A 128 -5.47 -2.55 9.89
N ILE A 129 -4.84 -1.57 10.54
CA ILE A 129 -4.38 -1.65 11.93
C ILE A 129 -5.22 -0.69 12.75
N LYS A 130 -5.90 -1.21 13.76
CA LYS A 130 -6.64 -0.38 14.73
C LYS A 130 -5.66 0.54 15.47
N PRO A 131 -5.98 1.82 15.66
CA PRO A 131 -5.08 2.74 16.31
C PRO A 131 -5.03 2.46 17.81
N ALA A 132 -3.88 2.00 18.31
CA ALA A 132 -3.66 1.63 19.70
C ALA A 132 -2.48 2.41 20.30
N ILE A 133 -2.62 2.89 21.53
CA ILE A 133 -1.60 3.67 22.22
C ILE A 133 -0.44 2.76 22.63
N GLY A 134 0.76 3.16 22.23
CA GLY A 134 2.03 2.55 22.61
C GLY A 134 2.55 3.13 23.91
N ASP A 135 3.82 3.53 23.92
CA ASP A 135 4.43 4.12 25.10
C ASP A 135 3.93 5.54 25.32
N VAL A 136 3.71 5.90 26.58
CA VAL A 136 3.26 7.23 27.00
C VAL A 136 4.36 7.84 27.87
N VAL A 137 4.84 9.01 27.47
CA VAL A 137 5.90 9.75 28.16
C VAL A 137 5.30 10.37 29.45
N PRO A 138 5.91 10.17 30.63
CA PRO A 138 5.48 10.83 31.86
C PRO A 138 5.43 12.36 31.72
N ASP A 139 4.49 13.00 32.43
CA ASP A 139 4.30 14.45 32.44
C ASP A 139 4.00 15.11 31.06
N SER A 140 3.66 14.31 30.06
CA SER A 140 3.23 14.77 28.74
C SER A 140 1.74 15.12 28.66
N TYR A 141 1.31 15.77 27.57
CA TYR A 141 -0.11 16.00 27.29
C TYR A 141 -0.93 14.70 27.28
N ALA A 142 -0.39 13.63 26.68
CA ALA A 142 -1.02 12.31 26.67
C ALA A 142 -1.14 11.72 28.08
N SER A 143 -0.08 11.81 28.89
CA SER A 143 -0.09 11.31 30.27
C SER A 143 -1.08 12.08 31.15
N VAL A 144 -1.10 13.41 31.05
CA VAL A 144 -2.02 14.29 31.80
C VAL A 144 -3.48 14.03 31.40
N ALA A 145 -3.74 13.77 30.12
CA ALA A 145 -5.07 13.41 29.63
C ALA A 145 -5.51 12.00 30.07
N GLY A 146 -4.60 11.17 30.59
CA GLY A 146 -4.88 9.82 31.06
C GLY A 146 -4.89 8.76 29.97
N LEU A 147 -4.10 8.95 28.90
CA LEU A 147 -3.81 7.89 27.94
C LEU A 147 -2.96 6.81 28.62
N GLU A 148 -3.33 5.56 28.41
CA GLU A 148 -2.59 4.41 28.90
C GLU A 148 -2.16 3.53 27.73
N ARG A 149 -0.99 2.88 27.86
CA ARG A 149 -0.52 1.88 26.89
C ARG A 149 -1.57 0.78 26.72
N GLY A 150 -1.84 0.42 25.47
CA GLY A 150 -2.84 -0.59 25.11
C GLY A 150 -4.25 -0.02 24.88
N ASP A 151 -4.51 1.24 25.25
CA ASP A 151 -5.78 1.89 24.91
C ASP A 151 -5.96 1.96 23.39
N ARG A 152 -7.16 1.63 22.91
CA ARG A 152 -7.53 1.78 21.50
C ARG A 152 -8.29 3.08 21.29
N ILE A 153 -7.86 3.86 20.31
CA ILE A 153 -8.59 5.06 19.89
C ILE A 153 -9.78 4.61 19.03
N ILE A 154 -11.00 4.77 19.53
CA ILE A 154 -12.22 4.40 18.80
C ILE A 154 -12.94 5.59 18.16
N ALA A 155 -12.68 6.80 18.66
CA ALA A 155 -13.09 8.05 18.01
C ALA A 155 -12.22 9.23 18.44
N VAL A 156 -12.15 10.25 17.59
CA VAL A 156 -11.58 11.57 17.87
C VAL A 156 -12.64 12.61 17.50
N GLY A 157 -13.06 13.44 18.46
CA GLY A 157 -14.31 14.18 18.35
C GLY A 157 -15.49 13.25 18.09
N ASP A 158 -16.28 13.60 17.08
CA ASP A 158 -17.41 12.78 16.61
C ASP A 158 -17.02 11.79 15.50
N VAL A 159 -15.74 11.77 15.09
CA VAL A 159 -15.25 10.95 13.97
C VAL A 159 -14.75 9.61 14.48
N ALA A 160 -15.31 8.51 13.95
CA ALA A 160 -14.82 7.16 14.25
C ALA A 160 -13.45 6.91 13.63
N THR A 161 -12.56 6.22 14.36
CA THR A 161 -11.16 6.00 13.98
C THR A 161 -10.87 4.51 13.74
N PRO A 162 -11.24 3.95 12.57
CA PRO A 162 -11.03 2.54 12.25
C PRO A 162 -9.57 2.15 11.99
N ASP A 163 -8.72 3.13 11.72
CA ASP A 163 -7.29 2.99 11.43
C ASP A 163 -6.51 4.25 11.86
N TRP A 164 -5.19 4.17 11.80
CA TRP A 164 -4.29 5.28 12.12
C TRP A 164 -4.43 6.49 11.20
N GLU A 165 -4.76 6.30 9.91
CA GLU A 165 -4.96 7.41 8.97
C GLU A 165 -6.15 8.28 9.43
N ALA A 166 -7.28 7.64 9.74
CA ALA A 166 -8.45 8.33 10.27
C ALA A 166 -8.19 8.98 11.63
N ALA A 167 -7.45 8.31 12.53
CA ALA A 167 -7.07 8.88 13.82
C ALA A 167 -6.21 10.13 13.66
N LEU A 168 -5.15 10.05 12.85
CA LEU A 168 -4.22 11.15 12.60
C LEU A 168 -4.92 12.38 12.00
N VAL A 169 -5.71 12.19 10.94
CA VAL A 169 -6.43 13.29 10.29
C VAL A 169 -7.39 13.96 11.26
N SER A 170 -8.14 13.16 12.03
CA SER A 170 -9.12 13.69 13.00
C SER A 170 -8.42 14.40 14.17
N MET A 171 -7.27 13.91 14.63
CA MET A 171 -6.48 14.57 15.67
C MET A 171 -5.95 15.93 15.20
N LEU A 172 -5.44 16.00 13.98
CA LEU A 172 -4.95 17.24 13.39
C LEU A 172 -6.07 18.26 13.19
N ASP A 173 -7.23 17.81 12.69
CA ASP A 173 -8.42 18.66 12.47
C ASP A 173 -8.92 19.29 13.79
N GLN A 174 -9.09 18.47 14.84
CA GLN A 174 -9.47 18.96 16.18
C GLN A 174 -8.40 19.89 16.77
N MET A 175 -7.12 19.56 16.59
CA MET A 175 -6.02 20.36 17.11
C MET A 175 -5.93 21.75 16.45
N THR A 176 -6.26 21.87 15.15
CA THR A 176 -6.26 23.16 14.46
C THR A 176 -7.38 24.09 14.87
N ASP A 177 -8.49 23.56 15.41
CA ASP A 177 -9.63 24.35 15.87
C ASP A 177 -9.29 25.12 17.17
N ASP A 178 -9.45 24.48 18.33
CA ASP A 178 -9.23 25.09 19.64
C ASP A 178 -8.02 24.53 20.41
N GLY A 179 -7.28 23.58 19.83
CA GLY A 179 -6.16 22.90 20.49
C GLY A 179 -6.59 21.82 21.47
N ARG A 180 -7.87 21.44 21.47
CA ARG A 180 -8.40 20.35 22.31
C ARG A 180 -8.76 19.17 21.42
N VAL A 181 -8.21 18.02 21.74
CA VAL A 181 -8.44 16.77 21.00
C VAL A 181 -9.23 15.83 21.89
N PRO A 182 -10.57 15.87 21.85
CA PRO A 182 -11.41 14.91 22.53
C PRO A 182 -11.22 13.53 21.88
N MET A 183 -10.93 12.51 22.69
CA MET A 183 -10.71 11.14 22.22
C MET A 183 -11.56 10.18 23.03
N ARG A 184 -12.24 9.27 22.35
CA ARG A 184 -12.88 8.13 22.99
C ARG A 184 -11.96 6.92 22.86
N LEU A 185 -11.57 6.38 24.00
CA LEU A 185 -10.65 5.26 24.14
C LEU A 185 -11.40 4.02 24.63
N GLU A 186 -10.93 2.85 24.19
CA GLU A 186 -11.37 1.54 24.67
C GLU A 186 -10.14 0.79 25.21
N SER A 187 -10.14 0.49 26.51
CA SER A 187 -9.09 -0.30 27.16
C SER A 187 -9.17 -1.78 26.74
N GLU A 188 -8.10 -2.55 26.98
CA GLU A 188 -8.06 -4.00 26.68
C GLU A 188 -9.21 -4.79 27.32
N ASN A 189 -9.73 -4.34 28.47
CA ASN A 189 -10.88 -4.96 29.14
C ASN A 189 -12.25 -4.54 28.57
N GLY A 190 -12.27 -3.78 27.47
CA GLY A 190 -13.49 -3.27 26.82
C GLY A 190 -14.11 -2.04 27.50
N ARG A 191 -13.50 -1.49 28.55
CA ARG A 191 -13.99 -0.26 29.20
C ARG A 191 -13.74 0.93 28.29
N GLN A 192 -14.81 1.66 27.97
CA GLN A 192 -14.71 2.89 27.20
C GLN A 192 -14.64 4.11 28.12
N ARG A 193 -13.75 5.05 27.78
CA ARG A 193 -13.61 6.36 28.45
C ARG A 193 -13.37 7.46 27.43
N THR A 194 -13.75 8.68 27.78
CA THR A 194 -13.40 9.86 27.00
C THR A 194 -12.32 10.62 27.73
N VAL A 195 -11.28 11.00 27.00
CA VAL A 195 -10.19 11.86 27.45
C VAL A 195 -10.13 13.08 26.53
N VAL A 196 -9.53 14.16 27.01
CA VAL A 196 -9.27 15.34 26.19
C VAL A 196 -7.81 15.70 26.34
N ILE A 197 -7.08 15.62 25.24
CA ILE A 197 -5.73 16.16 25.17
C ILE A 197 -5.88 17.66 24.91
N ASP A 198 -5.41 18.49 25.84
CA ASP A 198 -5.41 19.94 25.70
C ASP A 198 -3.97 20.42 25.47
N VAL A 199 -3.69 20.89 24.26
CA VAL A 199 -2.35 21.36 23.88
C VAL A 199 -2.21 22.89 23.97
N GLY A 200 -3.28 23.61 24.33
CA GLY A 200 -3.26 25.08 24.43
C GLY A 200 -2.63 25.76 23.22
N GLU A 201 -1.61 26.59 23.46
CA GLU A 201 -0.92 27.36 22.41
C GLU A 201 0.07 26.53 21.57
N ASP A 202 0.42 25.31 22.00
CA ASP A 202 1.38 24.45 21.30
C ASP A 202 0.83 23.88 19.98
N LYS A 203 -0.46 24.09 19.67
CA LYS A 203 -1.13 23.55 18.49
C LYS A 203 -0.40 23.82 17.17
N THR A 204 0.19 25.00 16.99
CA THR A 204 0.91 25.36 15.75
C THR A 204 2.14 24.46 15.55
N ARG A 205 2.93 24.27 16.61
CA ARG A 205 4.14 23.44 16.58
C ARG A 205 3.80 21.96 16.35
N LEU A 206 2.71 21.48 16.94
CA LEU A 206 2.31 20.08 16.88
C LEU A 206 1.69 19.67 15.53
N THR A 207 1.29 20.64 14.71
CA THR A 207 0.85 20.40 13.32
C THR A 207 2.00 20.29 12.32
N GLU A 208 3.24 20.52 12.75
CA GLU A 208 4.42 20.33 11.90
C GLU A 208 4.67 18.83 11.61
N PRO A 209 5.09 18.48 10.37
CA PRO A 209 5.31 17.09 9.99
C PRO A 209 6.26 16.35 10.94
N GLY A 210 5.78 15.24 11.51
CA GLY A 210 6.58 14.36 12.38
C GLY A 210 6.61 14.76 13.86
N LEU A 211 6.05 15.90 14.26
CA LEU A 211 6.12 16.38 15.66
C LEU A 211 4.90 16.02 16.51
N LEU A 212 3.82 15.54 15.91
CA LEU A 212 2.55 15.30 16.60
C LEU A 212 2.70 14.31 17.77
N PHE A 213 3.17 13.09 17.51
CA PHE A 213 3.25 12.03 18.51
C PHE A 213 4.25 12.35 19.62
N ASP A 214 5.47 12.71 19.25
CA ASP A 214 6.52 13.07 20.20
C ASP A 214 6.11 14.30 21.03
N GLY A 215 5.46 15.28 20.40
CA GLY A 215 5.02 16.48 21.07
C GLY A 215 3.79 16.28 21.96
N LEU A 216 2.89 15.33 21.64
CA LEU A 216 1.82 14.88 22.52
C LEU A 216 2.32 13.97 23.64
N GLY A 217 3.49 13.34 23.44
CA GLY A 217 4.15 12.44 24.37
C GLY A 217 3.56 11.04 24.40
N PHE A 218 3.14 10.51 23.26
CA PHE A 218 2.86 9.09 23.11
C PHE A 218 3.28 8.57 21.74
N SER A 219 3.53 7.27 21.62
CA SER A 219 3.82 6.61 20.35
C SER A 219 2.67 5.70 19.92
N PRO A 220 2.49 5.44 18.60
CA PRO A 220 1.69 4.32 18.14
C PRO A 220 2.22 3.00 18.71
N TRP A 221 1.32 2.13 19.17
CA TRP A 221 1.69 0.77 19.58
C TRP A 221 2.32 0.04 18.39
N GLN A 222 3.46 -0.59 18.65
CA GLN A 222 4.17 -1.41 17.68
C GLN A 222 4.16 -2.86 18.16
N ALA A 223 3.89 -3.77 17.23
CA ALA A 223 3.99 -5.20 17.50
C ALA A 223 5.43 -5.57 17.87
N PRO A 224 5.64 -6.34 18.96
CA PRO A 224 6.98 -6.72 19.40
C PRO A 224 7.70 -7.51 18.31
N VAL A 225 9.00 -7.28 18.17
CA VAL A 225 9.83 -8.01 17.21
C VAL A 225 10.24 -9.34 17.84
N MET A 226 9.74 -10.43 17.26
CA MET A 226 9.95 -11.79 17.74
C MET A 226 10.86 -12.57 16.79
N ILE A 227 11.78 -13.35 17.34
CA ILE A 227 12.51 -14.37 16.59
C ILE A 227 11.50 -15.48 16.26
N SER A 228 11.21 -15.65 14.97
CA SER A 228 10.27 -16.66 14.48
C SER A 228 10.97 -17.98 14.21
N GLU A 229 12.18 -17.90 13.64
CA GLU A 229 12.98 -19.05 13.27
C GLU A 229 14.46 -18.70 13.33
N THR A 230 15.29 -19.70 13.65
CA THR A 230 16.75 -19.64 13.60
C THR A 230 17.23 -20.66 12.57
N SER A 231 18.08 -20.27 11.63
CA SER A 231 18.64 -21.22 10.65
C SER A 231 19.57 -22.22 11.33
N ASP A 232 19.47 -23.49 10.94
CA ASP A 232 20.37 -24.55 11.40
C ASP A 232 21.84 -24.19 11.12
N GLY A 233 22.69 -24.24 12.15
CA GLY A 233 24.11 -23.86 12.06
C GLY A 233 24.38 -22.36 11.93
N GLY A 234 23.36 -21.50 12.10
CA GLY A 234 23.51 -20.04 12.07
C GLY A 234 24.08 -19.46 13.37
N ARG A 235 24.72 -18.29 13.27
CA ARG A 235 25.32 -17.54 14.39
C ARG A 235 24.33 -17.21 15.51
N ALA A 236 23.05 -17.08 15.19
CA ALA A 236 22.00 -16.89 16.18
C ALA A 236 21.88 -18.07 17.16
N LEU A 237 21.94 -19.30 16.64
CA LEU A 237 21.87 -20.49 17.47
C LEU A 237 23.12 -20.62 18.35
N GLU A 238 24.30 -20.30 17.81
CA GLU A 238 25.57 -20.23 18.56
C GLU A 238 25.49 -19.22 19.71
N ALA A 239 24.87 -18.06 19.47
CA ALA A 239 24.62 -17.02 20.48
C ALA A 239 23.51 -17.40 21.48
N GLY A 240 22.85 -18.54 21.28
CA GLY A 240 21.79 -19.02 22.17
C GLY A 240 20.43 -18.36 21.97
N LEU A 241 20.21 -17.65 20.85
CA LEU A 241 18.88 -17.18 20.44
C LEU A 241 17.97 -18.37 20.12
N LYS A 242 16.67 -18.19 20.38
CA LYS A 242 15.64 -19.21 20.15
C LYS A 242 14.42 -18.58 19.51
N ALA A 243 13.67 -19.38 18.76
CA ALA A 243 12.32 -19.01 18.35
C ALA A 243 11.46 -18.71 19.60
N GLY A 244 10.68 -17.62 19.54
CA GLY A 244 9.91 -17.09 20.66
C GLY A 244 10.64 -16.03 21.50
N ASP A 245 11.92 -15.77 21.25
CA ASP A 245 12.60 -14.64 21.89
C ASP A 245 12.02 -13.32 21.36
N ARG A 246 11.70 -12.40 22.28
CA ARG A 246 11.40 -11.01 21.94
C ARG A 246 12.68 -10.21 21.94
N LEU A 247 13.00 -9.57 20.83
CA LEU A 247 14.17 -8.72 20.70
C LEU A 247 13.85 -7.30 21.20
N LEU A 248 14.61 -6.82 22.18
CA LEU A 248 14.41 -5.52 22.82
C LEU A 248 15.45 -4.51 22.34
N MET A 249 16.73 -4.87 22.37
CA MET A 249 17.84 -3.98 21.98
C MET A 249 18.95 -4.72 21.24
N ILE A 250 19.69 -3.96 20.42
CA ILE A 250 20.97 -4.37 19.82
C ILE A 250 21.97 -3.23 20.03
N ASP A 251 23.11 -3.51 20.68
CA ASP A 251 24.15 -2.53 21.01
C ASP A 251 23.58 -1.27 21.72
N GLY A 252 22.60 -1.48 22.62
CA GLY A 252 21.90 -0.40 23.34
C GLY A 252 20.92 0.41 22.49
N LYS A 253 20.73 0.08 21.20
CA LYS A 253 19.69 0.65 20.35
C LYS A 253 18.40 -0.15 20.49
N GLU A 254 17.32 0.53 20.82
CA GLU A 254 15.98 -0.07 20.91
C GLU A 254 15.50 -0.61 19.55
N ILE A 255 14.88 -1.79 19.59
CA ILE A 255 14.30 -2.46 18.43
C ILE A 255 12.78 -2.36 18.52
N ARG A 256 12.17 -1.58 17.62
CA ARG A 256 10.71 -1.36 17.58
C ARG A 256 10.04 -2.04 16.40
N GLN A 257 10.79 -2.24 15.32
CA GLN A 257 10.31 -2.85 14.08
C GLN A 257 11.40 -3.74 13.46
N THR A 258 10.99 -4.66 12.58
CA THR A 258 11.90 -5.61 11.94
C THR A 258 13.04 -4.95 11.15
N SER A 259 12.81 -3.77 10.58
CA SER A 259 13.85 -2.99 9.88
C SER A 259 14.96 -2.50 10.81
N ASP A 260 14.67 -2.25 12.10
CA ASP A 260 15.69 -1.81 13.06
C ASP A 260 16.72 -2.91 13.29
N VAL A 261 16.30 -4.17 13.25
CA VAL A 261 17.17 -5.35 13.38
C VAL A 261 18.17 -5.40 12.25
N SER A 262 17.69 -5.32 10.99
CA SER A 262 18.58 -5.29 9.83
C SER A 262 19.52 -4.09 9.89
N ALA A 263 19.03 -2.90 10.24
CA ALA A 263 19.84 -1.69 10.31
C ALA A 263 20.93 -1.76 11.40
N ALA A 264 20.68 -2.48 12.50
CA ALA A 264 21.66 -2.67 13.57
C ALA A 264 22.70 -3.74 13.23
N LEU A 265 22.31 -4.84 12.57
CA LEU A 265 23.19 -5.99 12.33
C LEU A 265 24.01 -5.90 11.03
N GLN A 266 23.43 -5.37 9.95
CA GLN A 266 24.08 -5.31 8.64
C GLN A 266 25.46 -4.62 8.65
N PRO A 267 25.68 -3.48 9.34
CA PRO A 267 26.99 -2.85 9.40
C PRO A 267 27.99 -3.53 10.34
N LYS A 268 27.56 -4.56 11.09
CA LYS A 268 28.34 -5.23 12.15
C LYS A 268 28.81 -6.63 11.74
N ALA A 269 29.09 -6.84 10.46
CA ALA A 269 29.64 -8.09 9.95
C ALA A 269 30.95 -8.47 10.68
N GLU A 270 31.02 -9.70 11.18
CA GLU A 270 32.13 -10.27 11.96
C GLU A 270 32.52 -9.45 13.22
N GLN A 271 31.61 -8.61 13.72
CA GLN A 271 31.80 -7.86 14.97
C GLN A 271 30.86 -8.39 16.03
N THR A 272 31.33 -8.48 17.28
CA THR A 272 30.44 -8.82 18.40
C THR A 272 29.41 -7.72 18.59
N VAL A 273 28.15 -8.11 18.64
CA VAL A 273 27.01 -7.27 19.02
C VAL A 273 26.36 -7.83 20.27
N THR A 274 25.87 -6.95 21.12
CA THR A 274 25.16 -7.33 22.34
C THR A 274 23.66 -7.20 22.11
N LEU A 275 22.94 -8.31 22.29
CA LEU A 275 21.50 -8.41 22.12
C LEU A 275 20.84 -8.43 23.50
N GLU A 276 19.79 -7.64 23.68
CA GLU A 276 18.87 -7.81 24.81
C GLU A 276 17.58 -8.46 24.31
N VAL A 277 17.27 -9.62 24.87
CA VAL A 277 16.06 -10.38 24.54
C VAL A 277 15.24 -10.69 25.78
N GLU A 278 13.93 -10.71 25.63
CA GLU A 278 13.00 -11.22 26.63
C GLU A 278 12.57 -12.63 26.22
N ARG A 279 12.82 -13.60 27.11
CA ARG A 279 12.41 -15.00 26.99
C ARG A 279 11.70 -15.42 28.27
N ASP A 280 10.48 -15.94 28.15
CA ASP A 280 9.64 -16.36 29.28
C ASP A 280 9.48 -15.26 30.36
N GLY A 281 9.36 -13.99 29.92
CA GLY A 281 9.21 -12.82 30.80
C GLY A 281 10.50 -12.38 31.51
N ARG A 282 11.66 -12.94 31.15
CA ARG A 282 12.96 -12.56 31.69
C ARG A 282 13.81 -11.92 30.61
N VAL A 283 14.31 -10.72 30.90
CA VAL A 283 15.30 -10.05 30.07
C VAL A 283 16.66 -10.70 30.27
N MET A 284 17.33 -11.03 29.18
CA MET A 284 18.68 -11.59 29.16
C MET A 284 19.51 -10.93 28.07
N THR A 285 20.81 -10.87 28.33
CA THR A 285 21.79 -10.32 27.41
C THR A 285 22.54 -11.48 26.74
N LEU A 286 22.61 -11.47 25.42
CA LEU A 286 23.31 -12.46 24.61
C LEU A 286 24.31 -11.74 23.71
N ASP A 287 25.53 -12.25 23.63
CA ASP A 287 26.52 -11.76 22.67
C ASP A 287 26.47 -12.63 21.41
N ALA A 288 26.40 -11.98 20.26
CA ALA A 288 26.33 -12.64 18.97
C ALA A 288 27.33 -12.02 17.99
N VAL A 289 27.77 -12.80 17.00
CA VAL A 289 28.65 -12.31 15.93
C VAL A 289 27.93 -12.49 14.61
N PRO A 290 27.43 -11.42 13.95
CA PRO A 290 26.80 -11.52 12.64
C PRO A 290 27.78 -12.05 11.60
N GLU A 291 27.38 -13.09 10.88
CA GLU A 291 28.13 -13.66 9.77
C GLU A 291 28.17 -12.68 8.60
N ALA A 292 29.35 -12.42 8.04
CA ALA A 292 29.47 -11.64 6.82
C ALA A 292 28.93 -12.40 5.62
N ARG A 293 28.00 -11.78 4.87
CA ARG A 293 27.53 -12.27 3.58
C ARG A 293 27.63 -11.17 2.54
N ASP A 294 28.08 -11.55 1.35
CA ASP A 294 28.10 -10.65 0.19
C ASP A 294 26.67 -10.51 -0.37
N VAL A 295 26.18 -9.28 -0.37
CA VAL A 295 24.92 -8.88 -1.02
C VAL A 295 25.24 -7.71 -1.94
N ASP A 296 25.13 -7.94 -3.26
CA ASP A 296 25.40 -6.94 -4.31
C ASP A 296 26.77 -6.25 -4.20
N GLY A 297 27.82 -7.00 -3.78
CA GLY A 297 29.18 -6.49 -3.63
C GLY A 297 29.43 -5.76 -2.31
N GLN A 298 28.46 -5.75 -1.39
CA GLN A 298 28.62 -5.23 -0.03
C GLN A 298 28.62 -6.37 0.99
N MET A 299 29.60 -6.35 1.89
CA MET A 299 29.68 -7.31 2.99
C MET A 299 28.77 -6.85 4.13
N LEU A 300 27.66 -7.56 4.34
CA LEU A 300 26.67 -7.25 5.37
C LEU A 300 26.60 -8.38 6.42
N GLY A 301 26.32 -8.00 7.67
CA GLY A 301 26.19 -8.92 8.80
C GLY A 301 24.81 -9.56 8.90
N PHE A 302 24.75 -10.88 9.07
CA PHE A 302 23.52 -11.66 9.28
C PHE A 302 23.66 -12.65 10.43
N LEU A 303 22.65 -12.74 11.30
CA LEU A 303 22.62 -13.75 12.36
C LEU A 303 21.93 -15.07 11.96
N GLY A 304 21.27 -15.11 10.79
CA GLY A 304 20.50 -16.28 10.37
C GLY A 304 19.19 -16.43 11.17
N VAL A 305 18.49 -15.31 11.40
CA VAL A 305 17.18 -15.30 12.06
C VAL A 305 16.10 -14.78 11.11
N THR A 306 14.92 -15.36 11.22
CA THR A 306 13.70 -14.79 10.69
C THR A 306 13.01 -14.04 11.82
N VAL A 307 12.78 -12.74 11.64
CA VAL A 307 12.02 -11.90 12.59
C VAL A 307 10.61 -11.67 12.07
N SER A 308 9.64 -11.63 12.98
CA SER A 308 8.27 -11.22 12.68
C SER A 308 7.74 -10.28 13.74
N SER A 309 6.66 -9.58 13.40
CA SER A 309 5.89 -8.75 14.31
C SER A 309 4.44 -9.18 14.22
N ASP A 310 3.87 -9.64 15.32
CA ASP A 310 2.46 -10.04 15.38
C ASP A 310 1.60 -8.91 15.94
N TRP A 311 0.71 -8.41 15.10
CA TRP A 311 -0.23 -7.34 15.42
C TRP A 311 -1.52 -7.85 16.08
N GLY A 312 -1.69 -9.17 16.20
CA GLY A 312 -2.81 -9.82 16.87
C GLY A 312 -4.18 -9.27 16.42
N GLU A 313 -5.04 -8.95 17.39
CA GLU A 313 -6.39 -8.44 17.13
C GLU A 313 -6.46 -6.98 16.64
N LEU A 314 -5.33 -6.28 16.61
CA LEU A 314 -5.24 -4.93 16.06
C LEU A 314 -5.20 -4.95 14.53
N ALA A 315 -4.61 -5.99 13.94
CA ALA A 315 -4.66 -6.20 12.50
C ALA A 315 -5.99 -6.88 12.11
N TYR A 316 -6.67 -6.32 11.12
CA TYR A 316 -7.91 -6.89 10.60
C TYR A 316 -8.10 -6.58 9.12
N MET A 317 -8.93 -7.41 8.45
CA MET A 317 -9.36 -7.15 7.08
C MET A 317 -10.58 -6.24 7.12
N ARG A 318 -10.38 -4.96 6.80
CA ARG A 318 -11.46 -3.99 6.71
C ARG A 318 -12.20 -4.16 5.40
N LYS A 319 -13.46 -4.59 5.48
CA LYS A 319 -14.36 -4.76 4.34
C LYS A 319 -15.42 -3.68 4.34
N TYR A 320 -15.81 -3.26 3.15
CA TYR A 320 -16.87 -2.27 2.95
C TYR A 320 -18.06 -2.91 2.21
N GLY A 321 -19.25 -2.37 2.45
CA GLY A 321 -20.45 -2.80 1.72
C GLY A 321 -20.35 -2.44 0.24
N LEU A 322 -21.04 -3.19 -0.64
CA LEU A 322 -20.97 -3.00 -2.10
C LEU A 322 -21.20 -1.55 -2.55
N ILE A 323 -22.12 -0.84 -1.90
CA ILE A 323 -22.46 0.56 -2.23
C ILE A 323 -21.43 1.52 -1.62
N GLU A 324 -21.02 1.29 -0.37
CA GLU A 324 -20.03 2.13 0.33
C GLU A 324 -18.65 2.08 -0.37
N SER A 325 -18.26 0.92 -0.89
CA SER A 325 -17.01 0.76 -1.64
C SER A 325 -16.94 1.68 -2.86
N VAL A 326 -18.07 2.06 -3.47
CA VAL A 326 -18.08 2.94 -4.67
C VAL A 326 -17.73 4.37 -4.28
N SER A 327 -18.34 4.89 -3.21
CA SER A 327 -18.03 6.23 -2.70
C SER A 327 -16.59 6.31 -2.18
N ARG A 328 -16.09 5.24 -1.56
CA ARG A 328 -14.69 5.17 -1.10
C ARG A 328 -13.69 5.11 -2.26
N ALA A 329 -13.96 4.30 -3.27
CA ALA A 329 -13.09 4.17 -4.46
C ALA A 329 -12.97 5.48 -5.23
N THR A 330 -14.08 6.21 -5.35
CA THR A 330 -14.07 7.54 -5.97
C THR A 330 -13.32 8.57 -5.14
N ALA A 331 -13.51 8.62 -3.81
CA ALA A 331 -12.76 9.52 -2.94
C ALA A 331 -11.24 9.25 -2.96
N ARG A 332 -10.82 7.98 -2.99
CA ARG A 332 -9.39 7.60 -2.96
C ARG A 332 -8.60 8.05 -4.18
N MET A 333 -9.26 8.35 -5.28
CA MET A 333 -8.59 8.85 -6.48
C MET A 333 -8.17 10.33 -6.37
N TRP A 334 -8.68 11.07 -5.38
CA TRP A 334 -8.44 12.51 -5.18
C TRP A 334 -7.56 12.81 -3.95
N SER A 335 -7.25 11.79 -3.13
CA SER A 335 -6.35 11.86 -1.97
C SER A 335 -4.95 11.40 -2.33
#